data_AF-A0A7R9UXS5-F1
#
_entry.id   AF-A0A7R9UXS5-F1
#
_cell.length_a   1.000
_cell.length_b   1.000
_cell.length_c   1.000
_cell.angle_alpha   90.00
_cell.angle_beta   90.00
_cell.angle_gamma   90.00
#
_symmetry.space_group_name_H-M   'P 1'
#
loop_
_entity.id
_entity.type
_entity.pdbx_description
1 polymer ?
#
loop_
_entity_poly.entity_id
_entity_poly.type
_entity_poly.pdbx_seq_one_letter_code
_entity_poly.pdbx_strand_id
1 'polypeptide(L)'
;ERQRDKARAHVQFGQLLFKSGRLSKAISHFETAIALNGRNARAHFELAEALQRIREPSRAAAHYERVLELKPTCVEAATNLAIAFLAAERPEDAVRMSRRAIELERARAAGVRSSSGASSSSSSRGAAAKAINSEAYYNLNAALRACGRAAEACEETWRAIEA
;
A
#
# COMPACT_ATOMS: atom_id res chain seq x y z
N GLU A 1 5.86 -28.81 -1.73
CA GLU A 1 5.00 -28.19 -0.69
C GLU A 1 5.74 -27.84 0.60
N ARG A 2 6.56 -28.73 1.15
CA ARG A 2 7.34 -28.52 2.39
C ARG A 2 8.07 -27.18 2.54
N GLN A 3 8.69 -26.64 1.48
CA GLN A 3 9.34 -25.33 1.54
C GLN A 3 8.36 -24.15 1.63
N ARG A 4 7.18 -24.26 0.99
CA ARG A 4 6.13 -23.22 1.06
C ARG A 4 5.53 -23.16 2.47
N ASP A 5 5.35 -24.30 3.12
CA ASP A 5 4.86 -24.35 4.50
C ASP A 5 5.90 -23.83 5.49
N LYS A 6 7.18 -24.18 5.29
CA LYS A 6 8.29 -23.60 6.05
C LYS A 6 8.37 -22.08 5.88
N ALA A 7 8.18 -21.58 4.65
CA ALA A 7 8.13 -20.14 4.39
C ALA A 7 6.97 -19.46 5.13
N ARG A 8 5.77 -20.07 5.15
CA ARG A 8 4.61 -19.56 5.90
C ARG A 8 4.88 -19.51 7.40
N ALA A 9 5.51 -20.54 7.97
CA ALA A 9 5.89 -20.56 9.38
C ALA A 9 6.88 -19.43 9.73
N HIS A 10 7.88 -19.18 8.87
CA HIS A 10 8.79 -18.05 9.05
C HIS A 10 8.09 -16.70 8.98
N VAL A 11 7.09 -16.52 8.09
CA VAL A 11 6.27 -15.29 8.07
C VAL A 11 5.52 -15.12 9.39
N GLN A 12 4.82 -16.15 9.86
CA GLN A 12 4.06 -16.08 11.10
C GLN A 12 4.95 -15.74 12.31
N PHE A 13 6.11 -16.39 12.41
CA PHE A 13 7.04 -16.10 13.50
C PHE A 13 7.66 -14.70 13.39
N GLY A 14 8.02 -14.26 12.18
CA GLY A 14 8.48 -12.91 11.91
C GLY A 14 7.46 -11.85 12.32
N GLN A 15 6.17 -12.08 12.05
CA GLN A 15 5.08 -11.18 12.47
C GLN A 15 4.96 -11.05 13.99
N LEU A 16 5.13 -12.16 14.73
CA LEU A 16 5.13 -12.13 16.20
C LEU A 16 6.29 -11.27 16.72
N LEU A 17 7.50 -11.47 16.17
CA LEU A 17 8.67 -10.67 16.52
C LEU A 17 8.51 -9.19 16.19
N PHE A 18 7.93 -8.88 15.04
CA PHE A 18 7.63 -7.52 14.61
C PHE A 18 6.69 -6.81 15.59
N LYS A 19 5.59 -7.48 15.99
CA LYS A 19 4.65 -6.97 17.01
C LYS A 19 5.31 -6.77 18.37
N SER A 20 6.30 -7.60 18.72
CA SER A 20 7.11 -7.45 19.93
C SER A 20 8.25 -6.42 19.81
N GLY A 21 8.31 -5.63 18.72
CA GLY A 21 9.35 -4.62 18.50
C GLY A 21 10.74 -5.16 18.15
N ARG A 22 10.89 -6.48 17.96
CA ARG A 22 12.17 -7.14 17.64
C ARG A 22 12.42 -7.09 16.13
N LEU A 23 12.52 -5.89 15.58
CA LEU A 23 12.52 -5.61 14.14
C LEU A 23 13.63 -6.35 13.37
N SER A 24 14.88 -6.32 13.85
CA SER A 24 16.00 -6.98 13.16
C SER A 24 15.78 -8.49 13.00
N LYS A 25 15.22 -9.14 14.03
CA LYS A 25 14.93 -10.59 13.98
C LYS A 25 13.72 -10.89 13.09
N ALA A 26 12.72 -10.02 13.09
CA ALA A 26 11.59 -10.13 12.18
C ALA A 26 12.05 -10.08 10.71
N ILE A 27 12.91 -9.10 10.37
CA ILE A 27 13.52 -8.95 9.05
C ILE A 27 14.21 -10.25 8.61
N SER A 28 15.09 -10.83 9.43
CA SER A 28 15.79 -12.08 9.08
C SER A 28 14.82 -13.23 8.78
N HIS A 29 13.71 -13.33 9.50
CA HIS A 29 12.69 -14.35 9.24
C HIS A 29 11.91 -14.09 7.96
N PHE A 30 11.58 -12.83 7.64
CA PHE A 30 10.94 -12.51 6.37
C PHE A 30 11.87 -12.75 5.18
N GLU A 31 13.15 -12.39 5.29
CA GLU A 31 14.17 -12.70 4.28
C GLU A 31 14.31 -14.22 4.07
N THR A 32 14.33 -15.00 5.16
CA THR A 32 14.32 -16.47 5.08
C THR A 32 13.06 -17.00 4.38
N ALA A 33 11.89 -16.43 4.67
CA ALA A 33 10.64 -16.82 4.01
C ALA A 33 10.67 -16.52 2.50
N ILE A 34 11.27 -15.41 2.10
CA ILE A 34 11.47 -15.04 0.68
C ILE A 34 12.48 -15.98 0.02
N ALA A 35 13.58 -16.34 0.68
CA ALA A 35 14.56 -17.29 0.16
C ALA A 35 13.93 -18.68 -0.08
N LEU A 36 13.02 -19.11 0.79
CA LEU A 36 12.27 -20.37 0.63
C LEU A 36 11.14 -20.28 -0.41
N ASN A 37 10.57 -19.09 -0.60
CA ASN A 37 9.52 -18.84 -1.58
C ASN A 37 9.46 -17.37 -2.01
N GLY A 38 10.21 -17.03 -3.08
CA GLY A 38 10.29 -15.66 -3.61
C GLY A 38 9.01 -15.15 -4.30
N ARG A 39 7.94 -15.95 -4.34
CA ARG A 39 6.60 -15.53 -4.79
C ARG A 39 5.64 -15.32 -3.62
N ASN A 40 6.13 -15.35 -2.38
CA ASN A 40 5.31 -15.08 -1.21
C ASN A 40 5.10 -13.57 -1.03
N ALA A 41 4.03 -13.04 -1.63
CA ALA A 41 3.66 -11.63 -1.53
C ALA A 41 3.51 -11.15 -0.07
N ARG A 42 3.05 -12.02 0.85
CA ARG A 42 2.93 -11.62 2.27
C ARG A 42 4.31 -11.41 2.90
N ALA A 43 5.29 -12.27 2.60
CA ALA A 43 6.64 -12.12 3.13
C ALA A 43 7.30 -10.81 2.64
N HIS A 44 7.11 -10.46 1.36
CA HIS A 44 7.57 -9.19 0.82
C HIS A 44 6.90 -7.98 1.50
N PHE A 45 5.58 -8.03 1.69
CA PHE A 45 4.84 -6.95 2.36
C PHE A 45 5.34 -6.72 3.80
N GLU A 46 5.48 -7.80 4.58
CA GLU A 46 5.92 -7.72 5.98
C GLU A 46 7.37 -7.25 6.11
N LEU A 47 8.26 -7.69 5.20
CA LEU A 47 9.63 -7.21 5.14
C LEU A 47 9.66 -5.70 4.85
N ALA A 48 8.86 -5.24 3.88
CA ALA A 48 8.77 -3.83 3.54
C ALA A 48 8.29 -2.97 4.72
N GLU A 49 7.29 -3.44 5.47
CA GLU A 49 6.79 -2.74 6.67
C GLU A 49 7.86 -2.67 7.78
N ALA A 50 8.61 -3.76 7.97
CA ALA A 50 9.75 -3.78 8.90
C ALA A 50 10.88 -2.83 8.49
N LEU A 51 11.18 -2.74 7.20
CA LEU A 51 12.18 -1.83 6.65
C LEU A 51 11.76 -0.36 6.80
N GLN A 52 10.48 -0.02 6.60
CA GLN A 52 9.99 1.33 6.87
C GLN A 52 10.20 1.73 8.35
N ARG A 53 9.92 0.83 9.29
CA ARG A 53 10.10 1.11 10.74
C ARG A 53 11.55 1.34 11.14
N ILE A 54 12.50 0.76 10.43
CA ILE A 54 13.94 1.02 10.63
C ILE A 54 14.49 2.12 9.70
N ARG A 55 13.62 2.91 9.06
CA ARG A 55 13.99 4.05 8.20
C ARG A 55 14.84 3.67 6.99
N GLU A 56 14.52 2.53 6.37
CA GLU A 56 15.13 2.03 5.13
C GLU A 56 14.12 2.10 3.95
N PRO A 57 13.65 3.30 3.55
CA PRO A 57 12.50 3.46 2.66
C PRO A 57 12.76 2.96 1.24
N SER A 58 13.98 3.10 0.71
CA SER A 58 14.34 2.62 -0.63
C SER A 58 14.26 1.10 -0.73
N ARG A 59 14.70 0.37 0.31
CA ARG A 59 14.59 -1.09 0.38
C ARG A 59 13.13 -1.53 0.57
N ALA A 60 12.36 -0.78 1.37
CA ALA A 60 10.93 -1.04 1.53
C ALA A 60 10.19 -0.90 0.20
N ALA A 61 10.50 0.14 -0.58
CA ALA A 61 9.87 0.39 -1.87
C ALA A 61 10.04 -0.81 -2.83
N ALA A 62 11.26 -1.33 -2.98
CA ALA A 62 11.53 -2.50 -3.83
C ALA A 62 10.69 -3.73 -3.44
N HIS A 63 10.45 -3.94 -2.14
CA HIS A 63 9.62 -5.06 -1.70
C HIS A 63 8.12 -4.81 -1.90
N TYR A 64 7.62 -3.58 -1.73
CA TYR A 64 6.23 -3.27 -2.08
C TYR A 64 5.98 -3.35 -3.59
N GLU A 65 6.92 -2.92 -4.43
CA GLU A 65 6.86 -3.15 -5.89
C GLU A 65 6.71 -4.63 -6.19
N ARG A 66 7.49 -5.49 -5.52
CA ARG A 66 7.37 -6.94 -5.66
C ARG A 66 6.01 -7.48 -5.23
N VAL A 67 5.38 -6.89 -4.22
CA VAL A 67 3.99 -7.24 -3.83
C VAL A 67 3.03 -6.90 -4.97
N LEU A 68 3.14 -5.73 -5.59
CA LEU A 68 2.28 -5.31 -6.70
C LEU A 68 2.51 -6.12 -7.97
N GLU A 69 3.72 -6.58 -8.24
CA GLU A 69 3.98 -7.53 -9.33
C GLU A 69 3.26 -8.88 -9.11
N LEU A 70 3.21 -9.36 -7.87
CA LEU A 70 2.55 -10.61 -7.50
C LEU A 70 1.04 -10.46 -7.30
N LYS A 71 0.59 -9.27 -6.87
CA LYS A 71 -0.79 -8.90 -6.57
C LYS A 71 -1.07 -7.46 -7.05
N PRO A 72 -1.37 -7.27 -8.35
CA PRO A 72 -1.52 -5.93 -8.95
C PRO A 72 -2.68 -5.09 -8.40
N THR A 73 -3.60 -5.72 -7.66
CA THR A 73 -4.80 -5.09 -7.09
C THR A 73 -4.67 -4.82 -5.58
N CYS A 74 -3.47 -4.98 -5.00
CA CYS A 74 -3.25 -4.75 -3.57
C CYS A 74 -3.17 -3.25 -3.26
N VAL A 75 -4.30 -2.68 -2.84
CA VAL A 75 -4.40 -1.26 -2.42
C VAL A 75 -3.37 -0.93 -1.34
N GLU A 76 -3.26 -1.78 -0.30
CA GLU A 76 -2.35 -1.52 0.83
C GLU A 76 -0.88 -1.43 0.39
N ALA A 77 -0.47 -2.24 -0.58
CA ALA A 77 0.89 -2.19 -1.12
C ALA A 77 1.12 -0.91 -1.95
N ALA A 78 0.14 -0.47 -2.73
CA ALA A 78 0.24 0.78 -3.50
C ALA A 78 0.31 2.00 -2.57
N THR A 79 -0.52 2.05 -1.53
CA THR A 79 -0.49 3.11 -0.51
C THR A 79 0.85 3.16 0.22
N ASN A 80 1.33 2.01 0.72
CA ASN A 80 2.60 1.97 1.45
C ASN A 80 3.82 2.21 0.56
N LEU A 81 3.76 1.85 -0.73
CA LEU A 81 4.80 2.18 -1.69
C LEU A 81 4.88 3.70 -1.93
N ALA A 82 3.75 4.39 -2.02
CA ALA A 82 3.74 5.85 -2.11
C ALA A 82 4.39 6.51 -0.88
N ILE A 83 4.10 6.02 0.33
CA ILE A 83 4.73 6.47 1.56
C ILE A 83 6.24 6.20 1.53
N ALA A 84 6.66 4.99 1.11
CA ALA A 84 8.07 4.64 0.97
C ALA A 84 8.79 5.57 -0.01
N PHE A 85 8.17 5.92 -1.14
CA PHE A 85 8.74 6.85 -2.10
C PHE A 85 8.86 8.28 -1.55
N LEU A 86 7.90 8.77 -0.78
CA LEU A 86 8.02 10.06 -0.10
C LEU A 86 9.19 10.08 0.88
N ALA A 87 9.31 9.03 1.69
CA ALA A 87 10.40 8.89 2.65
C ALA A 87 11.78 8.70 1.97
N ALA A 88 11.79 8.22 0.72
CA ALA A 88 12.99 8.07 -0.11
C ALA A 88 13.25 9.30 -1.02
N GLU A 89 12.59 10.44 -0.78
CA GLU A 89 12.74 11.67 -1.56
C GLU A 89 12.45 11.50 -3.07
N ARG A 90 11.50 10.62 -3.41
CA ARG A 90 11.02 10.36 -4.78
C ARG A 90 9.55 10.76 -4.93
N PRO A 91 9.21 12.05 -4.86
CA PRO A 91 7.81 12.49 -4.81
C PRO A 91 7.03 12.21 -6.11
N GLU A 92 7.66 12.21 -7.28
CA GLU A 92 6.99 11.90 -8.55
C GLU A 92 6.49 10.45 -8.60
N ASP A 93 7.31 9.51 -8.09
CA ASP A 93 6.92 8.11 -7.97
C ASP A 93 5.81 7.93 -6.94
N ALA A 94 5.84 8.69 -5.85
CA ALA A 94 4.77 8.70 -4.86
C ALA A 94 3.44 9.19 -5.46
N VAL A 95 3.44 10.25 -6.28
CA VAL A 95 2.24 10.71 -6.99
C VAL A 95 1.64 9.59 -7.84
N ARG A 96 2.49 8.89 -8.61
CA ARG A 96 2.05 7.78 -9.47
C ARG A 96 1.41 6.66 -8.65
N MET A 97 2.00 6.28 -7.52
CA MET A 97 1.49 5.20 -6.67
C MET A 97 0.25 5.59 -5.87
N SER A 98 0.15 6.82 -5.38
CA SER A 98 -1.05 7.32 -4.72
C SER A 98 -2.25 7.36 -5.69
N ARG A 99 -2.05 7.83 -6.93
CA ARG A 99 -3.09 7.76 -7.98
C ARG A 99 -3.52 6.32 -8.25
N ARG A 100 -2.56 5.40 -8.32
CA ARG A 100 -2.86 3.98 -8.50
C ARG A 100 -3.67 3.38 -7.34
N ALA A 101 -3.33 3.73 -6.10
CA ALA A 101 -4.09 3.29 -4.93
C ALA A 101 -5.55 3.77 -5.00
N ILE A 102 -5.77 5.05 -5.34
CA ILE A 102 -7.11 5.63 -5.51
C ILE A 102 -7.91 4.91 -6.62
N GLU A 103 -7.28 4.63 -7.77
CA GLU A 103 -7.92 3.86 -8.84
C GLU A 103 -8.36 2.46 -8.38
N LEU A 104 -7.50 1.76 -7.64
CA LEU A 104 -7.79 0.42 -7.13
C LEU A 104 -8.91 0.44 -6.08
N GLU A 105 -8.95 1.44 -5.20
CA GLU A 105 -10.04 1.65 -4.24
C GLU A 105 -11.36 1.89 -4.95
N ARG A 106 -11.38 2.77 -5.96
CA ARG A 106 -12.57 3.05 -6.78
C ARG A 106 -13.06 1.80 -7.51
N ALA A 107 -12.15 1.05 -8.14
CA ALA A 107 -12.49 -0.19 -8.83
C ALA A 107 -13.07 -1.24 -7.86
N ARG A 108 -12.52 -1.37 -6.64
CA ARG A 108 -13.04 -2.26 -5.61
C ARG A 108 -14.45 -1.85 -5.17
N ALA A 109 -14.70 -0.56 -4.97
CA ALA A 109 -16.02 -0.04 -4.60
C ALA A 109 -17.08 -0.24 -5.69
N ALA A 110 -16.70 -0.07 -6.97
CA ALA A 110 -17.59 -0.32 -8.11
C ALA A 110 -17.94 -1.81 -8.27
N GLY A 111 -16.96 -2.70 -8.04
CA GLY A 111 -17.19 -4.16 -8.07
C GLY A 111 -18.17 -4.62 -6.99
N VAL A 112 -18.04 -4.12 -5.75
CA VAL A 112 -18.97 -4.42 -4.65
C VAL A 112 -20.39 -3.98 -4.97
N ARG A 113 -20.56 -2.81 -5.61
CA ARG A 113 -21.87 -2.27 -5.98
C ARG A 113 -22.58 -3.12 -7.04
N SER A 114 -21.82 -3.68 -7.99
CA SER A 114 -22.37 -4.49 -9.08
C SER A 114 -22.89 -5.85 -8.60
N SER A 115 -22.28 -6.43 -7.56
CA SER A 115 -22.70 -7.73 -6.99
C SER A 115 -23.84 -7.63 -5.97
N SER A 116 -24.14 -6.42 -5.46
CA SER A 116 -25.08 -6.24 -4.34
C SER A 116 -26.48 -5.72 -4.73
N GLY A 117 -26.78 -5.56 -6.03
CA GLY A 117 -28.14 -5.33 -6.54
C GLY A 117 -28.90 -4.16 -5.90
N ALA A 118 -28.21 -3.17 -5.32
CA ALA A 118 -28.83 -2.16 -4.47
C ALA A 118 -29.03 -0.84 -5.21
N SER A 119 -30.31 -0.50 -5.43
CA SER A 119 -30.79 0.85 -5.73
C SER A 119 -30.53 1.78 -4.55
N SER A 120 -29.64 2.78 -4.65
CA SER A 120 -29.68 3.95 -3.76
C SER A 120 -28.75 5.08 -4.22
N SER A 121 -29.37 6.15 -4.70
CA SER A 121 -28.79 7.48 -4.96
C SER A 121 -28.32 8.23 -3.70
N SER A 122 -28.53 7.65 -2.51
CA SER A 122 -28.11 8.16 -1.20
C SER A 122 -26.77 7.57 -0.72
N SER A 123 -26.49 6.29 -1.05
CA SER A 123 -25.29 5.56 -0.59
C SER A 123 -24.02 5.92 -1.37
N SER A 124 -24.15 6.49 -2.57
CA SER A 124 -23.02 6.86 -3.43
C SER A 124 -22.20 8.02 -2.87
N ARG A 125 -22.84 9.05 -2.29
CA ARG A 125 -22.15 10.20 -1.68
C ARG A 125 -21.35 9.84 -0.43
N GLY A 126 -21.85 8.92 0.39
CA GLY A 126 -21.13 8.43 1.57
C GLY A 126 -19.89 7.60 1.22
N ALA A 127 -19.93 6.84 0.13
CA ALA A 127 -18.78 6.09 -0.39
C ALA A 127 -17.73 7.01 -1.02
N ALA A 128 -18.15 8.08 -1.72
CA ALA A 128 -17.25 9.12 -2.23
C ALA A 128 -16.55 9.86 -1.07
N ALA A 129 -17.29 10.34 -0.08
CA ALA A 129 -16.73 11.01 1.11
C ALA A 129 -15.73 10.15 1.90
N LYS A 130 -15.98 8.84 1.98
CA LYS A 130 -15.06 7.89 2.65
C LYS A 130 -13.79 7.62 1.84
N ALA A 131 -13.85 7.75 0.51
CA ALA A 131 -12.69 7.67 -0.36
C ALA A 131 -11.85 8.94 -0.34
N ILE A 132 -12.44 10.14 -0.15
CA ILE A 132 -11.72 11.41 -0.04
C ILE A 132 -10.85 11.47 1.23
N ASN A 133 -11.33 10.89 2.33
CA ASN A 133 -10.56 10.73 3.56
C ASN A 133 -9.66 9.48 3.55
N SER A 134 -9.43 8.85 2.38
CA SER A 134 -8.53 7.70 2.30
C SER A 134 -7.07 8.14 2.42
N GLU A 135 -6.28 7.27 3.03
CA GLU A 135 -4.84 7.46 3.19
C GLU A 135 -4.14 7.71 1.84
N ALA A 136 -4.70 7.18 0.74
CA ALA A 136 -4.18 7.40 -0.61
C ALA A 136 -4.31 8.85 -1.09
N TYR A 137 -5.40 9.57 -0.79
CA TYR A 137 -5.51 11.00 -1.13
C TYR A 137 -4.62 11.87 -0.26
N TYR A 138 -4.48 11.54 1.03
CA TYR A 138 -3.53 12.23 1.90
C TYR A 138 -2.10 12.11 1.35
N ASN A 139 -1.70 10.89 0.97
CA ASN A 139 -0.39 10.62 0.38
C ASN A 139 -0.22 11.31 -0.98
N LEU A 140 -1.27 11.39 -1.80
CA LEU A 140 -1.25 12.13 -3.08
C LEU A 140 -0.98 13.62 -2.85
N ASN A 141 -1.70 14.24 -1.92
CA ASN A 141 -1.53 15.66 -1.59
C ASN A 141 -0.13 15.94 -1.01
N ALA A 142 0.36 15.08 -0.12
CA ALA A 142 1.73 15.18 0.38
C ALA A 142 2.75 15.09 -0.75
N ALA A 143 2.58 14.15 -1.68
CA ALA A 143 3.48 13.95 -2.82
C ALA A 143 3.45 15.10 -3.82
N LEU A 144 2.27 15.62 -4.16
CA LEU A 144 2.12 16.77 -5.06
C LEU A 144 2.76 18.03 -4.48
N ARG A 145 2.62 18.27 -3.17
CA ARG A 145 3.30 19.38 -2.49
C ARG A 145 4.82 19.21 -2.50
N ALA A 146 5.31 17.99 -2.28
CA ALA A 146 6.75 17.68 -2.26
C ALA A 146 7.42 17.90 -3.64
N CYS A 147 6.72 17.68 -4.75
CA CYS A 147 7.21 18.00 -6.10
C CYS A 147 6.81 19.40 -6.62
N GLY A 148 6.37 20.32 -5.73
CA GLY A 148 6.06 21.71 -6.09
C GLY A 148 4.73 21.92 -6.84
N ARG A 149 3.91 20.87 -6.99
CA ARG A 149 2.64 20.88 -7.73
C ARG A 149 1.44 21.13 -6.81
N ALA A 150 1.55 22.15 -5.95
CA ALA A 150 0.52 22.46 -4.96
C ALA A 150 -0.82 22.86 -5.59
N ALA A 151 -0.81 23.54 -6.74
CA ALA A 151 -2.03 23.88 -7.48
C ALA A 151 -2.82 22.63 -7.90
N GLU A 152 -2.10 21.59 -8.35
CA GLU A 152 -2.72 20.31 -8.70
C GLU A 152 -3.28 19.60 -7.47
N ALA A 153 -2.60 19.67 -6.32
CA ALA A 153 -3.14 19.12 -5.07
C ALA A 153 -4.48 19.78 -4.68
N CYS A 154 -4.58 21.10 -4.85
CA CYS A 154 -5.80 21.84 -4.61
C CYS A 154 -6.92 21.44 -5.59
N GLU A 155 -6.64 21.35 -6.89
CA GLU A 155 -7.63 20.89 -7.88
C GLU A 155 -8.10 19.46 -7.62
N GLU A 156 -7.18 18.52 -7.35
CA GLU A 156 -7.51 17.11 -7.13
C GLU A 156 -8.37 16.95 -5.87
N THR A 157 -8.04 17.69 -4.80
CA THR A 157 -8.85 17.70 -3.56
C THR A 157 -10.21 18.33 -3.81
N TRP A 158 -10.29 19.43 -4.57
CA TRP A 158 -11.54 20.07 -4.95
C TRP A 158 -12.45 19.13 -5.76
N ARG A 159 -11.93 18.55 -6.84
CA ARG A 159 -12.65 17.57 -7.66
C ARG A 159 -13.10 16.36 -6.85
N ALA A 160 -12.29 15.92 -5.89
CA ALA A 160 -12.66 14.82 -5.02
C ALA A 160 -13.86 15.18 -4.13
N ILE A 161 -13.94 16.42 -3.61
CA ILE A 161 -15.08 16.93 -2.82
C ILE A 161 -16.37 17.02 -3.64
N GLU A 162 -16.28 17.42 -4.91
CA GLU A 162 -17.46 17.62 -5.77
C GLU A 162 -18.05 16.34 -6.39
N ALA A 163 -17.31 15.22 -6.39
CA ALA A 163 -17.68 13.96 -7.04
C ALA A 163 -18.57 13.03 -6.18
#